data_AF-A0A4Q5T8I5-F1
#
_entry.id   AF-A0A4Q5T8I5-F1
#
_cell.length_a   1.000
_cell.length_b   1.000
_cell.length_c   1.000
_cell.angle_alpha   90.00
_cell.angle_beta   90.00
_cell.angle_gamma   90.00
#
_symmetry.space_group_name_H-M   'P 1'
#
loop_
_entity.id
_entity.type
_entity.pdbx_description
1 polymer ?
#
loop_
_entity_poly.entity_id
_entity_poly.type
_entity_poly.pdbx_seq_one_letter_code
_entity_poly.pdbx_strand_id
1 'polypeptide(L)'
;ALAIDQVAWQALSLDLRLAPSLFADAEARGSVADMVRDYFARGGKHIQFNVVSSDVLLDAQARPQDHSDLIVRIGGCSAYFTQLDRQTQDEIINRTEYAHVD
;
A
#
# COMPACT_ATOMS: atom_id res chain seq x y z
N ALA A 1 -18.37 -9.40 -11.37
CA ALA A 1 -17.52 -10.30 -10.57
C ALA A 1 -16.05 -9.91 -10.76
N LEU A 2 -15.16 -10.19 -9.81
CA LEU A 2 -13.72 -10.10 -10.05
C LEU A 2 -13.30 -11.10 -11.14
N ALA A 3 -12.28 -10.76 -11.92
CA ALA A 3 -11.79 -11.65 -12.98
C ALA A 3 -11.15 -12.93 -12.43
N ILE A 4 -10.60 -12.86 -11.20
CA ILE A 4 -10.06 -14.00 -10.47
C ILE A 4 -11.06 -14.36 -9.36
N ASP A 5 -11.49 -15.62 -9.34
CA ASP A 5 -12.31 -16.15 -8.25
C ASP A 5 -11.46 -16.40 -6.99
N GLN A 6 -11.32 -15.36 -6.16
CA GLN A 6 -10.56 -15.46 -4.91
C GLN A 6 -11.27 -16.32 -3.84
N VAL A 7 -12.54 -16.70 -4.05
CA VAL A 7 -13.27 -17.57 -3.11
C VAL A 7 -12.72 -19.00 -3.17
N ALA A 8 -12.42 -19.49 -4.37
CA ALA A 8 -11.89 -20.84 -4.57
C ALA A 8 -10.48 -21.03 -4.01
N TRP A 9 -9.64 -19.99 -4.05
CA TRP A 9 -8.19 -20.12 -3.78
C TRP A 9 -7.75 -19.60 -2.40
N GLN A 10 -8.56 -18.80 -1.70
CA GLN A 10 -8.33 -18.25 -0.34
C GLN A 10 -6.94 -17.62 -0.06
N ALA A 11 -6.09 -17.40 -1.05
CA ALA A 11 -4.66 -17.12 -0.85
C ALA A 11 -4.11 -15.93 -1.66
N LEU A 12 -4.94 -14.92 -1.93
CA LEU A 12 -4.51 -13.72 -2.64
C LEU A 12 -4.57 -12.49 -1.74
N SER A 13 -3.45 -11.77 -1.65
CA SER A 13 -3.36 -10.44 -1.06
C SER A 13 -3.20 -9.41 -2.16
N LEU A 14 -4.05 -8.39 -2.15
CA LEU A 14 -3.88 -7.19 -2.95
C LEU A 14 -3.08 -6.15 -2.16
N ASP A 15 -1.90 -5.80 -2.64
CA ASP A 15 -1.06 -4.76 -2.05
C ASP A 15 -1.21 -3.47 -2.84
N LEU A 16 -1.67 -2.40 -2.19
CA LEU A 16 -1.73 -1.06 -2.80
C LEU A 16 -0.79 -0.10 -2.09
N ARG A 17 -0.22 0.85 -2.84
CA ARG A 17 0.46 2.01 -2.29
C ARG A 17 -0.36 3.26 -2.61
N LEU A 18 -0.82 3.93 -1.57
CA LEU A 18 -1.72 5.07 -1.65
C LEU A 18 -0.96 6.34 -1.25
N ALA A 19 -1.19 7.44 -1.97
CA ALA A 19 -0.68 8.74 -1.59
C ALA A 19 -1.36 9.21 -0.28
N PRO A 20 -0.64 9.89 0.63
CA PRO A 20 -1.24 10.45 1.85
C PRO A 20 -2.39 11.43 1.59
N SER A 21 -2.44 12.06 0.42
CA SER A 21 -3.53 12.95 0.00
C SER A 21 -4.90 12.27 0.01
N LEU A 22 -4.96 10.95 -0.24
CA LEU A 22 -6.19 10.16 -0.17
C LEU A 22 -6.77 10.05 1.25
N PHE A 23 -6.05 10.55 2.26
CA PHE A 23 -6.48 10.56 3.66
C PHE A 23 -6.54 11.98 4.26
N ALA A 24 -6.38 13.02 3.45
CA ALA A 24 -6.28 14.41 3.90
C ALA A 24 -7.57 14.94 4.53
N ASP A 25 -8.74 14.52 4.03
CA ASP A 25 -10.04 14.97 4.51
C ASP A 25 -11.09 13.84 4.54
N ALA A 26 -12.31 14.17 4.96
CA ALA A 26 -13.39 13.19 5.08
C ALA A 26 -13.90 12.66 3.73
N GLU A 27 -13.84 13.47 2.68
CA GLU A 27 -14.30 13.11 1.34
C GLU A 27 -13.32 12.11 0.71
N ALA A 28 -12.03 12.43 0.70
CA ALA A 28 -10.98 11.55 0.18
C ALA A 28 -10.96 10.19 0.92
N ARG A 29 -11.09 10.21 2.25
CA ARG A 29 -11.22 8.99 3.05
C ARG A 29 -12.50 8.20 2.73
N GLY A 30 -13.58 8.91 2.39
CA GLY A 30 -14.83 8.31 1.93
C GLY A 30 -14.63 7.48 0.65
N SER A 31 -13.94 8.04 -0.35
CA SER A 31 -13.61 7.34 -1.59
C SER A 31 -12.78 6.07 -1.37
N VAL A 32 -11.77 6.14 -0.48
CA VAL A 32 -10.98 4.95 -0.12
C VAL A 32 -11.86 3.90 0.56
N ALA A 33 -12.75 4.31 1.48
CA ALA A 33 -13.65 3.40 2.16
C ALA A 33 -14.63 2.72 1.18
N ASP A 34 -15.14 3.46 0.19
CA ASP A 34 -16.04 2.92 -0.82
C ASP A 34 -15.35 1.93 -1.76
N MET A 35 -14.11 2.21 -2.19
CA MET A 35 -13.30 1.24 -2.93
C MET A 35 -13.09 -0.05 -2.15
N VAL A 36 -12.79 0.04 -0.84
CA VAL A 36 -12.64 -1.14 0.01
C VAL A 36 -13.95 -1.93 0.07
N ARG A 37 -15.09 -1.25 0.25
CA ARG A 37 -16.42 -1.90 0.26
C ARG A 37 -16.72 -2.59 -1.07
N ASP A 38 -16.48 -1.94 -2.21
CA ASP A 38 -16.71 -2.53 -3.54
C ASP A 38 -15.82 -3.76 -3.77
N TYR A 39 -14.53 -3.68 -3.43
CA TYR A 39 -13.60 -4.79 -3.55
C TYR A 39 -14.11 -6.05 -2.83
N PHE A 40 -14.55 -5.91 -1.58
CA PHE A 40 -15.10 -7.03 -0.81
C PHE A 40 -16.47 -7.48 -1.30
N ALA A 41 -17.36 -6.56 -1.68
CA ALA A 41 -18.67 -6.90 -2.25
C ALA A 41 -18.57 -7.73 -3.54
N ARG A 42 -17.45 -7.58 -4.28
CA ARG A 42 -17.18 -8.30 -5.53
C ARG A 42 -16.40 -9.61 -5.34
N GLY A 43 -16.16 -10.04 -4.10
CA GLY A 43 -15.53 -11.31 -3.75
C GLY A 43 -14.05 -11.23 -3.40
N GLY A 44 -13.50 -10.02 -3.22
CA GLY A 44 -12.14 -9.81 -2.70
C GLY A 44 -11.94 -10.44 -1.33
N LYS A 45 -10.70 -10.83 -1.00
CA LYS A 45 -10.40 -11.58 0.24
C LYS A 45 -9.44 -10.88 1.19
N HIS A 46 -8.37 -10.29 0.67
CA HIS A 46 -7.38 -9.61 1.49
C HIS A 46 -6.80 -8.42 0.73
N ILE A 47 -6.76 -7.27 1.39
CA ILE A 47 -6.17 -6.04 0.86
C ILE A 47 -5.33 -5.39 1.96
N GLN A 48 -4.18 -4.85 1.58
CA GLN A 48 -3.30 -4.10 2.49
C GLN A 48 -2.73 -2.87 1.81
N PHE A 49 -2.35 -1.88 2.62
CA PHE A 49 -1.94 -0.56 2.14
C PHE A 49 -0.59 -0.18 2.72
N ASN A 50 0.26 0.40 1.88
CA ASN A 50 1.23 1.40 2.31
C ASN A 50 0.64 2.78 2.03
N VAL A 51 0.57 3.66 3.04
CA VAL A 51 0.15 5.06 2.86
C VAL A 51 1.38 5.94 3.03
N VAL A 52 2.15 6.09 1.95
CA VAL A 52 3.46 6.76 1.95
C VAL A 52 3.80 7.24 0.54
N SER A 53 4.35 8.45 0.44
CA SER A 53 4.76 9.02 -0.84
C SER A 53 6.10 8.48 -1.31
N SER A 54 6.32 8.50 -2.63
CA SER A 54 7.61 8.13 -3.22
C SER A 54 8.75 9.00 -2.68
N ASP A 55 8.48 10.30 -2.46
CA ASP A 55 9.46 11.24 -1.92
C ASP A 55 9.96 10.85 -0.53
N VAL A 56 9.05 10.41 0.37
CA VAL A 56 9.43 9.95 1.71
C VAL A 56 10.29 8.70 1.65
N LEU A 57 9.96 7.75 0.76
CA LEU A 57 10.75 6.52 0.61
C LEU A 57 12.13 6.81 0.03
N LEU A 58 12.23 7.68 -0.98
CA LEU A 58 13.50 8.11 -1.57
C LEU A 58 14.36 8.86 -0.54
N ASP A 59 13.74 9.71 0.28
CA ASP A 59 14.42 10.41 1.36
C ASP A 59 14.93 9.44 2.43
N ALA A 60 14.12 8.47 2.82
CA ALA A 60 14.50 7.42 3.77
C ALA A 60 15.62 6.52 3.24
N GLN A 61 15.71 6.31 1.92
CA GLN A 61 16.87 5.64 1.31
C GLN A 61 18.14 6.48 1.38
N ALA A 62 18.03 7.79 1.17
CA ALA A 62 19.19 8.68 1.17
C ALA A 62 19.67 9.03 2.59
N ARG A 63 18.76 9.11 3.55
CA ARG A 63 19.00 9.52 4.94
C ARG A 63 18.31 8.57 5.94
N PRO A 64 18.71 7.30 6.04
CA PRO A 64 18.00 6.30 6.84
C PRO A 64 17.93 6.63 8.34
N GLN A 65 18.90 7.38 8.88
CA GLN A 65 18.90 7.78 10.28
C GLN A 65 17.74 8.74 10.63
N ASP A 66 17.23 9.49 9.66
CA ASP A 66 16.11 10.43 9.86
C ASP A 66 14.75 9.69 9.83
N HIS A 67 14.74 8.42 9.40
CA HIS A 67 13.53 7.60 9.14
C HIS A 67 13.62 6.22 9.82
N SER A 68 14.29 6.14 10.97
CA SER A 68 14.57 4.86 11.66
C SER A 68 13.32 4.08 12.10
N ASP A 69 12.19 4.77 12.24
CA ASP A 69 10.89 4.24 12.64
C ASP A 69 9.91 4.06 11.46
N LEU A 70 10.34 4.34 10.23
CA LEU A 70 9.51 4.19 9.04
C LEU A 70 9.21 2.70 8.78
N ILE A 71 7.94 2.32 8.96
CA ILE A 71 7.45 0.96 8.74
C ILE A 71 6.71 0.87 7.41
N VAL A 72 6.96 -0.21 6.66
CA VAL A 72 6.31 -0.53 5.39
C VAL A 72 5.73 -1.94 5.40
N ARG A 73 4.70 -2.17 4.59
CA ARG A 73 4.09 -3.49 4.34
C ARG A 73 4.79 -4.22 3.19
N ILE A 74 5.13 -5.49 3.39
CA ILE A 74 5.76 -6.37 2.40
C ILE A 74 5.12 -7.75 2.51
N GLY A 75 4.45 -8.23 1.45
CA GLY A 75 4.07 -9.65 1.33
C GLY A 75 3.26 -10.21 2.50
N GLY A 76 2.52 -9.36 3.25
CA GLY A 76 1.70 -9.76 4.40
C GLY A 76 2.30 -9.44 5.78
N CYS A 77 3.57 -9.06 5.87
CA CYS A 77 4.21 -8.60 7.10
C CYS A 77 4.54 -7.10 7.05
N SER A 78 5.03 -6.56 8.17
CA SER A 78 5.55 -5.18 8.27
C SER A 78 7.02 -5.24 8.65
N ALA A 79 7.82 -4.32 8.11
CA ALA A 79 9.25 -4.21 8.38
C ALA A 79 9.68 -2.74 8.42
N TYR A 80 10.77 -2.45 9.12
CA TYR A 80 11.41 -1.14 9.07
C TYR A 80 12.06 -0.95 7.70
N PHE A 81 11.67 0.08 6.97
CA PHE A 81 12.14 0.33 5.61
C PHE A 81 13.66 0.44 5.53
N THR A 82 14.26 1.11 6.50
CA THR A 82 15.70 1.35 6.61
C THR A 82 16.51 0.09 6.95
N GLN A 83 15.85 -0.99 7.38
CA GLN A 83 16.48 -2.29 7.64
C GLN A 83 16.39 -3.26 6.44
N LEU A 84 15.70 -2.87 5.37
CA LEU A 84 15.59 -3.66 4.15
C LEU A 84 16.84 -3.48 3.29
N ASP A 85 17.16 -4.48 2.48
CA ASP A 85 18.18 -4.36 1.45
C ASP A 85 17.72 -3.38 0.34
N ARG A 86 18.69 -2.84 -0.40
CA ARG A 86 18.43 -1.81 -1.40
C ARG A 86 17.46 -2.25 -2.49
N GLN A 87 17.55 -3.51 -2.93
CA GLN A 87 16.67 -4.04 -3.96
C GLN A 87 15.23 -4.07 -3.47
N THR A 88 14.98 -4.57 -2.26
CA THR A 88 13.64 -4.60 -1.67
C THR A 88 13.06 -3.18 -1.49
N GLN A 89 13.88 -2.22 -1.07
CA GLN A 89 13.46 -0.81 -0.98
C GLN A 89 13.04 -0.25 -2.35
N ASP A 90 13.87 -0.48 -3.39
CA ASP A 90 13.60 -0.04 -4.75
C ASP A 90 12.33 -0.70 -5.31
N GLU A 91 12.09 -1.99 -5.02
CA GLU A 91 10.86 -2.69 -5.37
C GLU A 91 9.61 -2.04 -4.76
N ILE A 92 9.68 -1.58 -3.50
CA ILE A 92 8.57 -0.89 -2.84
C ILE A 92 8.33 0.50 -3.45
N ILE A 93 9.40 1.25 -3.71
CA ILE A 93 9.33 2.57 -4.35
C ILE A 93 8.70 2.48 -5.74
N ASN A 94 9.09 1.46 -6.52
CA ASN A 94 8.62 1.26 -7.88
C ASN A 94 7.16 0.76 -7.97
N ARG A 95 6.53 0.37 -6.86
CA ARG A 95 5.09 0.09 -6.84
C ARG A 95 4.31 1.37 -7.16
N THR A 96 3.26 1.24 -7.95
CA THR A 96 2.37 2.35 -8.32
C THR A 96 1.85 3.08 -7.09
N GLU A 97 2.07 4.40 -7.04
CA GLU A 97 1.43 5.31 -6.09
C GLU A 97 0.09 5.78 -6.65
N TYR A 98 -1.01 5.37 -6.02
CA TYR A 98 -2.34 5.85 -6.40
C TYR A 98 -2.64 7.15 -5.65
N ALA A 99 -2.80 8.25 -6.39
CA ALA A 99 -3.18 9.56 -5.86
C ALA A 99 -4.69 9.84 -5.96
N HIS A 100 -5.42 8.99 -6.68
CA HIS A 100 -6.86 9.04 -6.88
C HIS A 100 -7.43 7.62 -6.81
N VAL A 101 -8.71 7.52 -6.42
CA VAL A 101 -9.46 6.27 -6.37
C VAL A 101 -10.72 6.52 -7.20
N ASP A 102 -10.81 5.86 -8.35
CA ASP A 102 -11.94 5.94 -9.28
C ASP A 102 -12.98 4.84 -9.00
#